data_AF-A0A061B5Q1-F1
#
_entry.id   AF-A0A061B5Q1-F1
#
_cell.length_a   1.000
_cell.length_b   1.000
_cell.length_c   1.000
_cell.angle_alpha   90.00
_cell.angle_beta   90.00
_cell.angle_gamma   90.00
#
_symmetry.space_group_name_H-M   'P 1'
#
loop_
_entity.id
_entity.type
_entity.pdbx_description
1 polymer ?
#
loop_
_entity_poly.entity_id
_entity_poly.type
_entity_poly.pdbx_seq_one_letter_code
_entity_poly.pdbx_strand_id
1 'polypeptide(L)'
;MLSSTKTLPTNSGAVTQQVRHFSRRRIAYPFYQTPARGRTEKKDHATTLRYQMGLFLGKKNYKGEYPNNKYFNPPQDHQPNYIAPDLERGVSQIDYKTGKPIDLNGKPLENSVQKRPDRKLTPFPNNQFTQTNLALSNEDREEIYQRIAVDKVPIQEVAVNFGIKIPRLEAVVRLKEIEKKWQAKNKVTPELKKMSNTMYKMFPLFERPRHSDNLSEIPVPVKTLQSRFLTIAESEPFGPVDAAKVFGLEPASETLAKLAETGHTDSVKSSQNKQKEVFTAKAEEKDRYVFKFHKAKVGQVGFRYGTTLRDNKKDRKFSYNNSGKMVNALPTSG
;
A
#
# COMPACT_ATOMS: atom_id res chain seq x y z
N MET A 1 45.77 -71.49 33.40
CA MET A 1 44.45 -72.10 33.13
C MET A 1 43.64 -71.12 32.32
N LEU A 2 43.23 -71.53 31.12
CA LEU A 2 42.47 -70.75 30.14
C LEU A 2 40.99 -70.67 30.56
N SER A 3 40.39 -69.48 30.45
CA SER A 3 38.94 -69.32 30.30
C SER A 3 38.70 -68.13 29.37
N SER A 4 38.37 -68.46 28.12
CA SER A 4 37.96 -67.54 27.08
C SER A 4 36.44 -67.51 27.04
N THR A 5 35.83 -66.40 27.45
CA THR A 5 34.42 -66.12 27.19
C THR A 5 34.32 -65.06 26.10
N LYS A 6 34.06 -65.51 24.87
CA LYS A 6 33.66 -64.64 23.74
C LYS A 6 32.29 -64.04 24.05
N THR A 7 32.22 -62.73 24.24
CA THR A 7 30.97 -61.97 24.21
C THR A 7 30.80 -61.34 22.83
N LEU A 8 29.73 -61.72 22.13
CA LEU A 8 29.29 -61.15 20.86
C LEU A 8 28.96 -59.65 21.00
N PRO A 9 29.26 -58.81 20.00
CA PRO A 9 28.89 -57.40 20.04
C PRO A 9 27.38 -57.24 19.85
N THR A 10 26.71 -56.64 20.83
CA THR A 10 25.32 -56.21 20.75
C THR A 10 25.21 -55.09 19.71
N ASN A 11 24.61 -55.41 18.58
CA ASN A 11 24.28 -54.46 17.52
C ASN A 11 23.13 -53.55 18.01
N SER A 12 23.47 -52.47 18.73
CA SER A 12 22.51 -51.43 19.11
C SER A 12 22.18 -50.60 17.88
N GLY A 13 21.25 -51.10 17.07
CA GLY A 13 20.68 -50.35 15.96
C GLY A 13 20.18 -49.00 16.46
N ALA A 14 20.82 -47.92 16.02
CA ALA A 14 20.34 -46.57 16.26
C ALA A 14 18.99 -46.42 15.56
N VAL A 15 17.90 -46.58 16.32
CA VAL A 15 16.56 -46.26 15.86
C VAL A 15 16.52 -44.74 15.66
N THR A 16 16.77 -44.30 14.43
CA THR A 16 16.50 -42.93 13.99
C THR A 16 14.99 -42.75 13.97
N GLN A 17 14.45 -42.43 15.15
CA GLN A 17 13.04 -42.10 15.28
C GLN A 17 12.79 -40.83 14.47
N GLN A 18 12.05 -40.97 13.37
CA GLN A 18 11.67 -39.86 12.52
C GLN A 18 10.79 -38.92 13.35
N VAL A 19 11.39 -37.85 13.89
CA VAL A 19 10.66 -36.82 14.63
C VAL A 19 9.76 -36.09 13.62
N ARG A 20 8.52 -36.54 13.51
CA ARG A 20 7.50 -35.82 12.74
C ARG A 20 7.34 -34.46 13.42
N HIS A 21 7.82 -33.40 12.77
CA HIS A 21 7.53 -32.02 13.14
C HIS A 21 6.04 -31.73 12.89
N PHE A 22 5.15 -32.34 13.68
CA PHE A 22 3.79 -31.81 13.83
C PHE A 22 3.95 -30.37 14.33
N SER A 23 3.36 -29.43 13.60
CA SER A 23 3.31 -28.03 14.00
C SER A 23 2.56 -27.91 15.32
N ARG A 24 3.27 -28.03 16.44
CA ARG A 24 2.72 -27.81 17.78
C ARG A 24 2.23 -26.36 17.87
N ARG A 25 1.17 -26.12 18.65
CA ARG A 25 0.77 -24.76 19.02
C ARG A 25 1.94 -24.08 19.74
N ARG A 26 2.57 -23.09 19.10
CA ARG A 26 3.64 -22.28 19.68
C ARG A 26 3.05 -20.99 20.19
N ILE A 27 3.26 -20.70 21.48
CA ILE A 27 2.96 -19.39 22.05
C ILE A 27 3.98 -18.39 21.48
N ALA A 28 3.50 -17.26 20.95
CA ALA A 28 4.33 -16.24 20.30
C ALA A 28 5.04 -15.35 21.34
N TYR A 29 6.01 -15.92 22.05
CA TYR A 29 6.92 -15.13 22.87
C TYR A 29 7.79 -14.22 21.99
N PRO A 30 8.26 -13.07 22.53
CA PRO A 30 9.22 -12.23 21.83
C PRO A 30 10.44 -13.03 21.36
N PHE A 31 10.88 -12.78 20.13
CA PHE A 31 12.06 -13.44 19.57
C PHE A 31 13.37 -12.89 20.17
N TYR A 32 13.32 -11.70 20.75
CA TYR A 32 14.43 -11.05 21.44
C TYR A 32 14.47 -11.42 22.92
N GLN A 33 15.66 -11.29 23.52
CA GLN A 33 15.87 -11.65 24.92
C GLN A 33 15.04 -10.73 25.83
N THR A 34 14.14 -11.32 26.61
CA THR A 34 13.34 -10.63 27.62
C THR A 34 13.38 -11.42 28.92
N PRO A 35 13.42 -10.76 30.08
CA PRO A 35 13.36 -11.47 31.34
C PRO A 35 12.00 -12.15 31.48
N ALA A 36 12.05 -13.42 31.87
CA ALA A 36 10.84 -14.15 32.22
C ALA A 36 10.29 -13.61 33.55
N ARG A 37 8.97 -13.74 33.74
CA ARG A 37 8.33 -13.39 35.00
C ARG A 37 8.79 -14.40 36.07
N GLY A 38 9.42 -13.91 37.13
CA GLY A 38 9.82 -14.72 38.29
C GLY A 38 8.63 -15.07 39.20
N ARG A 39 8.93 -15.53 40.42
CA ARG A 39 7.90 -15.81 41.43
C ARG A 39 7.28 -14.50 41.91
N THR A 40 5.96 -14.38 41.77
CA THR A 40 5.18 -13.22 42.23
C THR A 40 4.24 -13.60 43.37
N GLU A 41 3.57 -12.60 43.95
CA GLU A 41 2.52 -12.80 44.93
C GLU A 41 1.37 -13.66 44.38
N LYS A 42 0.72 -14.44 45.25
CA LYS A 42 -0.35 -15.39 44.87
C LYS A 42 -1.53 -14.73 44.16
N LYS A 43 -1.80 -13.45 44.43
CA LYS A 43 -2.92 -12.69 43.85
C LYS A 43 -2.60 -12.04 42.50
N ASP A 44 -1.33 -12.02 42.08
CA ASP A 44 -0.94 -11.42 40.82
C ASP A 44 -0.90 -12.45 39.69
N HIS A 45 -1.99 -12.49 38.93
CA HIS A 45 -2.21 -13.43 37.83
C HIS A 45 -1.69 -12.95 36.46
N ALA A 46 -0.76 -11.97 36.41
CA ALA A 46 -0.22 -11.51 35.14
C ALA A 46 0.54 -12.61 34.37
N THR A 47 0.30 -12.76 33.07
CA THR A 47 1.07 -13.74 32.27
C THR A 47 2.47 -13.22 31.97
N THR A 48 3.40 -14.11 31.63
CA THR A 48 4.76 -13.72 31.17
C THR A 48 4.70 -12.78 29.96
N LEU A 49 3.77 -13.01 29.02
CA LEU A 49 3.56 -12.11 27.88
C LEU A 49 3.11 -10.72 28.30
N ARG A 50 2.21 -10.63 29.29
CA ARG A 50 1.75 -9.32 29.81
C ARG A 50 2.89 -8.58 30.52
N TYR A 51 3.73 -9.31 31.25
CA TYR A 51 4.93 -8.75 31.86
C TYR A 51 5.90 -8.21 30.80
N GLN A 52 6.23 -9.01 29.77
CA GLN A 52 7.09 -8.61 28.66
C GLN A 52 6.53 -7.42 27.87
N MET A 53 5.22 -7.37 27.66
CA MET A 53 4.54 -6.21 27.08
C MET A 53 4.71 -4.95 27.95
N GLY A 54 4.62 -5.09 29.27
CA GLY A 54 4.91 -4.00 30.21
C GLY A 54 6.34 -3.48 30.09
N LEU A 55 7.32 -4.35 29.85
CA LEU A 55 8.71 -3.95 29.61
C LEU A 55 8.87 -3.20 28.29
N PHE A 56 8.20 -3.64 27.22
CA PHE A 56 8.20 -2.94 25.94
C PHE A 56 7.53 -1.56 26.02
N LEU A 57 6.42 -1.44 26.77
CA LEU A 57 5.71 -0.17 26.92
C LEU A 57 6.39 0.80 27.88
N GLY A 58 7.05 0.30 28.93
CA GLY A 58 7.61 1.11 29.99
C GLY A 58 6.57 1.57 31.01
N LYS A 59 6.97 2.49 31.90
CA LYS A 59 6.12 2.97 33.00
C LYS A 59 5.02 3.89 32.46
N LYS A 60 3.78 3.60 32.85
CA LYS A 60 2.59 4.39 32.55
C LYS A 60 2.52 5.60 33.49
N ASN A 61 2.24 6.80 32.97
CA ASN A 61 1.99 7.98 33.80
C ASN A 61 0.53 8.03 34.32
N TYR A 62 0.20 9.02 35.16
CA TYR A 62 -1.16 9.17 35.70
C TYR A 62 -2.22 9.49 34.62
N LYS A 63 -1.82 10.13 33.51
CA LYS A 63 -2.67 10.38 32.33
C LYS A 63 -2.90 9.12 31.48
N GLY A 64 -2.07 8.12 31.69
CA GLY A 64 -2.08 6.84 30.99
C GLY A 64 -1.18 6.73 29.77
N GLU A 65 -0.26 7.67 29.60
CA GLU A 65 0.72 7.75 28.52
C GLU A 65 2.00 6.96 28.85
N TYR A 66 2.75 6.60 27.81
CA TYR A 66 4.01 5.88 27.90
C TYR A 66 5.16 6.74 27.35
N PRO A 67 5.56 7.81 28.07
CA PRO A 67 6.52 8.80 27.56
C PRO A 67 7.92 8.20 27.30
N ASN A 68 8.27 7.13 28.00
CA ASN A 68 9.56 6.47 27.84
C ASN A 68 9.58 5.53 26.63
N ASN A 69 8.45 5.25 25.96
CA ASN A 69 8.47 4.41 24.78
C ASN A 69 8.87 5.24 23.56
N LYS A 70 9.91 4.81 22.86
CA LYS A 70 10.42 5.42 21.62
C LYS A 70 9.33 5.67 20.59
N TYR A 71 8.34 4.78 20.49
CA TYR A 71 7.29 4.82 19.47
C TYR A 71 6.02 5.56 19.93
N PHE A 72 6.02 6.17 21.11
CA PHE A 72 4.82 6.84 21.66
C PHE A 72 4.58 8.20 21.01
N ASN A 73 5.62 9.04 20.90
CA ASN A 73 5.48 10.40 20.36
C ASN A 73 5.68 10.41 18.82
N PRO A 74 4.88 11.19 18.08
CA PRO A 74 5.04 11.32 16.64
C PRO A 74 6.32 12.11 16.30
N PRO A 75 7.14 11.63 15.34
CA PRO A 75 8.33 12.37 14.89
C PRO A 75 7.96 13.75 14.31
N GLN A 76 8.89 14.70 14.43
CA GLN A 76 8.71 16.09 14.02
C GLN A 76 9.73 16.55 12.96
N ASP A 77 10.53 15.63 12.44
CA ASP A 77 11.77 15.86 11.67
C ASP A 77 11.71 15.32 10.23
N HIS A 78 10.52 15.04 9.71
CA HIS A 78 10.31 14.38 8.41
C HIS A 78 10.98 13.01 8.29
N GLN A 79 11.34 12.38 9.41
CA GLN A 79 11.89 11.04 9.44
C GLN A 79 10.92 10.12 10.18
N PRO A 80 10.32 9.14 9.49
CA PRO A 80 9.39 8.24 10.16
C PRO A 80 10.14 7.35 11.17
N ASN A 81 9.60 7.26 12.38
CA ASN A 81 10.16 6.46 13.46
C ASN A 81 9.53 5.04 13.44
N TYR A 82 9.90 4.25 12.42
CA TYR A 82 9.40 2.88 12.26
C TYR A 82 10.06 1.88 13.20
N ILE A 83 9.37 0.76 13.41
CA ILE A 83 9.74 -0.26 14.40
C ILE A 83 10.93 -1.09 13.89
N ALA A 84 11.97 -1.22 14.70
CA ALA A 84 13.15 -2.01 14.40
C ALA A 84 13.53 -2.94 15.56
N PRO A 85 12.67 -3.93 15.90
CA PRO A 85 12.83 -4.74 17.11
C PRO A 85 14.04 -5.67 17.07
N ASP A 86 14.51 -6.01 15.87
CA ASP A 86 15.71 -6.81 15.62
C ASP A 86 17.01 -6.02 15.82
N LEU A 87 17.03 -4.74 15.42
CA LEU A 87 18.19 -3.86 15.64
C LEU A 87 18.32 -3.47 17.11
N GLU A 88 17.21 -3.10 17.75
CA GLU A 88 17.18 -2.70 19.15
C GLU A 88 17.09 -3.88 20.13
N ARG A 89 17.04 -5.12 19.62
CA ARG A 89 16.87 -6.36 20.40
C ARG A 89 15.71 -6.25 21.41
N GLY A 90 14.63 -5.59 21.00
CA GLY A 90 13.43 -5.34 21.80
C GLY A 90 13.54 -4.28 22.90
N VAL A 91 14.66 -3.56 23.00
CA VAL A 91 14.81 -2.41 23.90
C VAL A 91 14.20 -1.17 23.24
N SER A 92 12.94 -0.89 23.57
CA SER A 92 12.16 0.24 23.04
C SER A 92 12.16 1.48 23.96
N GLN A 93 12.75 1.38 25.16
CA GLN A 93 12.70 2.46 26.15
C GLN A 93 13.77 3.52 25.88
N ILE A 94 13.35 4.78 25.96
CA ILE A 94 14.18 5.98 25.86
C ILE A 94 13.94 6.89 27.06
N ASP A 95 14.93 7.72 27.35
CA ASP A 95 14.76 8.83 28.27
C ASP A 95 13.90 9.90 27.60
N TYR A 96 12.79 10.27 28.21
CA TYR A 96 11.91 11.30 27.68
C TYR A 96 12.62 12.66 27.53
N LYS A 97 13.60 12.98 28.38
CA LYS A 97 14.31 14.26 28.34
C LYS A 97 15.46 14.28 27.34
N THR A 98 16.27 13.23 27.32
CA THR A 98 17.50 13.19 26.50
C THR A 98 17.34 12.43 25.19
N GLY A 99 16.26 11.66 25.01
CA GLY A 99 16.01 10.83 23.83
C GLY A 99 16.95 9.62 23.69
N LYS A 100 17.82 9.37 24.69
CA LYS A 100 18.81 8.28 24.66
C LYS A 100 18.15 6.95 25.04
N PRO A 101 18.57 5.83 24.43
CA PRO A 101 18.07 4.50 24.80
C PRO A 101 18.43 4.18 26.25
N ILE A 102 17.50 3.56 26.97
CA ILE A 102 17.66 3.15 28.36
C ILE A 102 17.42 1.64 28.48
N ASP A 103 18.22 0.98 29.31
CA ASP A 103 17.95 -0.37 29.81
C ASP A 103 16.71 -0.45 30.71
N LEU A 104 16.26 -1.69 30.96
CA LEU A 104 15.17 -1.99 31.90
C LEU A 104 15.40 -1.40 33.31
N ASN A 105 16.66 -1.16 33.69
CA ASN A 105 17.06 -0.62 34.99
C ASN A 105 17.12 0.92 35.03
N GLY A 106 16.76 1.63 33.95
CA GLY A 106 16.83 3.10 33.96
C GLY A 106 18.20 3.68 33.61
N LYS A 107 19.18 2.85 33.21
CA LYS A 107 20.53 3.30 32.85
C LYS A 107 20.65 3.57 31.35
N PRO A 108 21.33 4.65 30.93
CA PRO A 108 21.55 4.94 29.51
C PRO A 108 22.44 3.86 28.88
N LEU A 109 22.04 3.40 27.69
CA LEU A 109 22.83 2.45 26.90
C LEU A 109 23.90 3.24 26.11
N GLU A 110 25.19 3.02 26.39
CA GLU A 110 26.28 3.71 25.67
C GLU A 110 26.47 3.19 24.24
N ASN A 111 26.11 1.92 23.98
CA ASN A 111 26.18 1.33 22.65
C ASN A 111 24.97 1.75 21.81
N SER A 112 25.15 2.82 21.03
CA SER A 112 24.13 3.25 20.07
C SER A 112 23.78 2.10 19.10
N VAL A 113 22.49 1.76 19.04
CA VAL A 113 21.97 0.83 18.04
C VAL A 113 22.26 1.44 16.66
N GLN A 114 23.17 0.83 15.89
CA GLN A 114 23.52 1.28 14.55
C GLN A 114 22.25 1.29 13.68
N LYS A 115 21.71 2.48 13.40
CA LYS A 115 20.59 2.64 12.47
C LYS A 115 21.09 2.36 11.07
N ARG A 116 20.61 1.28 10.45
CA ARG A 116 20.86 1.03 9.02
C ARG A 116 20.13 2.11 8.21
N PRO A 117 20.82 2.88 7.35
CA PRO A 117 20.21 3.97 6.59
C PRO A 117 19.09 3.45 5.66
N ASP A 118 19.27 2.27 5.08
CA ASP A 118 18.37 1.67 4.08
C ASP A 118 17.00 1.29 4.63
N ARG A 119 16.84 1.25 5.97
CA ARG A 119 15.64 0.76 6.65
C ARG A 119 14.78 1.87 7.25
N LYS A 120 15.16 3.14 7.06
CA LYS A 120 14.43 4.28 7.63
C LYS A 120 13.00 4.38 7.11
N LEU A 121 12.75 3.97 5.87
CA LEU A 121 11.45 4.10 5.20
C LEU A 121 10.62 2.81 5.20
N THR A 122 11.10 1.72 5.81
CA THR A 122 10.36 0.44 5.86
C THR A 122 9.54 0.36 7.15
N PRO A 123 8.20 0.43 7.10
CA PRO A 123 7.36 0.36 8.30
C PRO A 123 7.42 -0.99 9.01
N PHE A 124 7.62 -2.08 8.28
CA PHE A 124 7.58 -3.43 8.81
C PHE A 124 8.94 -4.11 8.73
N PRO A 125 9.43 -4.70 9.84
CA PRO A 125 10.75 -5.32 9.87
C PRO A 125 10.87 -6.54 8.95
N ASN A 126 9.78 -7.30 8.80
CA ASN A 126 9.76 -8.57 8.09
C ASN A 126 9.49 -8.42 6.59
N ASN A 127 9.09 -7.24 6.11
CA ASN A 127 8.79 -7.00 4.71
C ASN A 127 9.57 -5.80 4.19
N GLN A 128 10.72 -6.07 3.56
CA GLN A 128 11.62 -5.05 3.03
C GLN A 128 11.05 -4.32 1.80
N PHE A 129 10.11 -4.95 1.07
CA PHE A 129 9.52 -4.38 -0.14
C PHE A 129 8.45 -3.33 0.17
N THR A 130 7.84 -3.38 1.35
CA THR A 130 6.92 -2.32 1.78
C THR A 130 7.73 -1.13 2.25
N GLN A 131 7.64 -0.04 1.50
CA GLN A 131 8.29 1.24 1.79
C GLN A 131 7.25 2.36 1.81
N THR A 132 7.51 3.37 2.62
CA THR A 132 6.67 4.55 2.73
C THR A 132 6.92 5.48 1.55
N ASN A 133 5.84 5.87 0.87
CA ASN A 133 5.90 6.88 -0.19
C ASN A 133 6.12 8.28 0.42
N LEU A 134 6.75 9.15 -0.36
CA LEU A 134 7.14 10.49 0.04
C LEU A 134 5.95 11.47 -0.08
N ALA A 135 5.83 12.38 0.88
CA ALA A 135 4.85 13.44 0.86
C ALA A 135 5.35 14.62 0.01
N LEU A 136 4.47 15.25 -0.75
CA LEU A 136 4.81 16.48 -1.48
C LEU A 136 4.86 17.67 -0.52
N SER A 137 5.82 18.56 -0.73
CA SER A 137 5.89 19.81 0.02
C SER A 137 4.65 20.67 -0.25
N ASN A 138 4.34 21.60 0.66
CA ASN A 138 3.22 22.53 0.46
C ASN A 138 3.44 23.41 -0.78
N GLU A 139 4.70 23.77 -1.03
CA GLU A 139 5.14 24.61 -2.13
C GLU A 139 4.98 23.89 -3.47
N ASP A 140 5.50 22.65 -3.58
CA ASP A 140 5.36 21.84 -4.81
C ASP A 140 3.89 21.62 -5.16
N ARG A 141 3.02 21.43 -4.16
CA ARG A 141 1.57 21.25 -4.39
C ARG A 141 0.91 22.50 -4.96
N GLU A 142 1.29 23.68 -4.50
CA GLU A 142 0.77 24.94 -5.06
C GLU A 142 1.35 25.19 -6.45
N GLU A 143 2.64 24.92 -6.66
CA GLU A 143 3.32 25.07 -7.96
C GLU A 143 2.66 24.17 -9.03
N ILE A 144 2.40 22.90 -8.70
CA ILE A 144 1.70 21.95 -9.58
C ILE A 144 0.30 22.49 -9.93
N TYR A 145 -0.42 23.01 -8.94
CA TYR A 145 -1.75 23.56 -9.16
C TYR A 145 -1.72 24.80 -10.07
N GLN A 146 -0.76 25.70 -9.85
CA GLN A 146 -0.59 26.91 -10.67
C GLN A 146 -0.31 26.53 -12.13
N ARG A 147 0.69 25.68 -12.38
CA ARG A 147 1.06 25.28 -13.74
C ARG A 147 -0.06 24.60 -14.51
N ILE A 148 -0.81 23.70 -13.85
CA ILE A 148 -1.85 22.91 -14.53
C ILE A 148 -3.17 23.69 -14.63
N ALA A 149 -3.65 24.29 -13.54
CA ALA A 149 -4.98 24.88 -13.49
C ALA A 149 -5.01 26.34 -13.96
N VAL A 150 -3.96 27.12 -13.72
CA VAL A 150 -3.88 28.54 -14.08
C VAL A 150 -3.17 28.71 -15.42
N ASP A 151 -1.93 28.21 -15.52
CA ASP A 151 -1.09 28.40 -16.71
C ASP A 151 -1.46 27.44 -17.85
N LYS A 152 -2.25 26.40 -17.55
CA LYS A 152 -2.73 25.37 -18.50
C LYS A 152 -1.61 24.65 -19.25
N VAL A 153 -0.46 24.47 -18.59
CA VAL A 153 0.65 23.66 -19.09
C VAL A 153 0.18 22.20 -19.22
N PRO A 154 0.54 21.48 -20.30
CA PRO A 154 0.18 20.08 -20.45
C PRO A 154 0.71 19.22 -19.30
N ILE A 155 -0.15 18.36 -18.74
CA ILE A 155 0.16 17.56 -17.55
C ILE A 155 1.38 16.66 -17.76
N GLN A 156 1.60 16.18 -19.00
CA GLN A 156 2.75 15.36 -19.36
C GLN A 156 4.09 16.08 -19.15
N GLU A 157 4.15 17.36 -19.53
CA GLU A 157 5.35 18.17 -19.35
C GLU A 157 5.62 18.43 -17.86
N VAL A 158 4.57 18.71 -17.09
CA VAL A 158 4.67 18.84 -15.63
C VAL A 158 5.11 17.53 -14.98
N ALA A 159 4.64 16.38 -15.47
CA ALA A 159 5.05 15.06 -14.99
C ALA A 159 6.54 14.81 -15.18
N VAL A 160 7.07 15.12 -16.36
CA VAL A 160 8.51 15.00 -16.66
C VAL A 160 9.33 15.96 -15.81
N ASN A 161 8.91 17.23 -15.71
CA ASN A 161 9.62 18.25 -14.95
C ASN A 161 9.69 17.96 -13.45
N PHE A 162 8.62 17.42 -12.87
CA PHE A 162 8.57 17.09 -11.45
C PHE A 162 9.01 15.66 -11.15
N GLY A 163 9.05 14.77 -12.14
CA GLY A 163 9.29 13.34 -11.94
C GLY A 163 8.16 12.65 -11.17
N ILE A 164 6.90 13.01 -11.43
CA ILE A 164 5.72 12.48 -10.72
C ILE A 164 4.75 11.87 -11.74
N LYS A 165 4.17 10.71 -11.42
CA LYS A 165 3.19 10.05 -12.30
C LYS A 165 1.97 10.93 -12.57
N ILE A 166 1.49 10.93 -13.81
CA ILE A 166 0.34 11.73 -14.28
C ILE A 166 -0.90 11.59 -13.37
N PRO A 167 -1.35 10.37 -12.97
CA PRO A 167 -2.53 10.23 -12.12
C PRO A 167 -2.35 10.84 -10.72
N ARG A 168 -1.12 10.87 -10.22
CA ARG A 168 -0.79 11.49 -8.93
C ARG A 168 -0.88 13.02 -9.03
N LEU A 169 -0.45 13.61 -10.14
CA LEU A 169 -0.65 15.05 -10.41
C LEU A 169 -2.12 15.42 -10.51
N GLU A 170 -2.92 14.65 -11.25
CA GLU A 170 -4.37 14.85 -11.35
C GLU A 170 -5.04 14.83 -9.96
N ALA A 171 -4.63 13.88 -9.10
CA ALA A 171 -5.12 13.80 -7.73
C ALA A 171 -4.73 15.03 -6.89
N VAL A 172 -3.49 15.51 -7.01
CA VAL A 172 -3.01 16.71 -6.30
C VAL A 172 -3.83 17.94 -6.70
N VAL A 173 -4.06 18.15 -8.00
CA VAL A 173 -4.86 19.27 -8.51
C VAL A 173 -6.29 19.21 -7.94
N ARG A 174 -6.94 18.03 -8.01
CA ARG A 174 -8.29 17.83 -7.47
C ARG A 174 -8.38 18.09 -5.97
N LEU A 175 -7.42 17.57 -5.20
CA LEU A 175 -7.37 17.79 -3.75
C LEU A 175 -7.19 19.27 -3.42
N LYS A 176 -6.40 19.98 -4.23
CA LYS A 176 -6.17 21.41 -4.05
C LYS A 176 -7.39 22.27 -4.37
N GLU A 177 -8.16 21.92 -5.41
CA GLU A 177 -9.46 22.55 -5.68
C GLU A 177 -10.45 22.37 -4.51
N ILE A 178 -10.49 21.15 -3.94
CA ILE A 178 -11.35 20.86 -2.78
C ILE A 178 -10.88 21.67 -1.56
N GLU A 179 -9.56 21.76 -1.33
CA GLU A 179 -8.98 22.57 -0.26
C GLU A 179 -9.39 24.04 -0.39
N LYS A 180 -9.25 24.65 -1.59
CA LYS A 180 -9.68 26.03 -1.85
C LYS A 180 -11.19 26.22 -1.61
N LYS A 181 -12.03 25.26 -2.05
CA LYS A 181 -13.48 25.26 -1.78
C LYS A 181 -13.81 25.17 -0.29
N TRP A 182 -13.03 24.42 0.50
CA TRP A 182 -13.24 24.27 1.94
C TRP A 182 -12.77 25.50 2.70
N GLN A 183 -11.67 26.11 2.28
CA GLN A 183 -11.17 27.37 2.84
C GLN A 183 -12.18 28.50 2.59
N ALA A 184 -12.70 28.64 1.37
CA ALA A 184 -13.74 29.62 1.05
C ALA A 184 -15.02 29.46 1.88
N LYS A 185 -15.34 28.21 2.28
CA LYS A 185 -16.49 27.88 3.13
C LYS A 185 -16.14 27.85 4.63
N ASN A 186 -14.94 28.26 5.03
CA ASN A 186 -14.44 28.21 6.41
C ASN A 186 -14.60 26.85 7.11
N LYS A 187 -14.49 25.74 6.37
CA LYS A 187 -14.63 24.38 6.91
C LYS A 187 -13.34 23.82 7.53
N VAL A 188 -12.23 24.54 7.39
CA VAL A 188 -10.92 24.10 7.88
C VAL A 188 -10.73 24.56 9.33
N THR A 189 -11.02 23.66 10.27
CA THR A 189 -10.86 23.92 11.71
C THR A 189 -9.38 23.98 12.14
N PRO A 190 -9.05 24.66 13.25
CA PRO A 190 -7.67 24.70 13.77
C PRO A 190 -7.15 23.31 14.16
N GLU A 191 -8.01 22.42 14.63
CA GLU A 191 -7.65 21.04 14.96
C GLU A 191 -7.21 20.24 13.73
N LEU A 192 -7.93 20.39 12.60
CA LEU A 192 -7.54 19.79 11.32
C LEU A 192 -6.19 20.32 10.84
N LYS A 193 -5.91 21.61 11.03
CA LYS A 193 -4.59 22.18 10.72
C LYS A 193 -3.49 21.57 11.58
N LYS A 194 -3.75 21.40 12.89
CA LYS A 194 -2.80 20.73 13.80
C LYS A 194 -2.51 19.29 13.35
N MET A 195 -3.55 18.52 13.03
CA MET A 195 -3.41 17.16 12.53
C MET A 195 -2.64 17.10 11.21
N SER A 196 -2.95 17.99 10.27
CA SER A 196 -2.25 18.10 8.99
C SER A 196 -0.76 18.39 9.20
N ASN A 197 -0.44 19.35 10.07
CA ASN A 197 0.94 19.71 10.39
C ASN A 197 1.71 18.58 11.07
N THR A 198 1.07 17.83 11.98
CA THR A 198 1.72 16.66 12.60
C THR A 198 2.00 15.58 11.57
N MET A 199 1.05 15.27 10.69
CA MET A 199 1.24 14.26 9.63
C MET A 199 2.33 14.69 8.64
N TYR A 200 2.35 15.96 8.25
CA TYR A 200 3.37 16.53 7.36
C TYR A 200 4.79 16.30 7.89
N LYS A 201 4.98 16.47 9.20
CA LYS A 201 6.28 16.26 9.86
C LYS A 201 6.63 14.79 10.12
N MET A 202 5.64 13.90 10.10
CA MET A 202 5.87 12.47 10.28
C MET A 202 6.39 11.79 9.02
N PHE A 203 5.98 12.29 7.85
CA PHE A 203 6.35 11.69 6.58
C PHE A 203 7.60 12.34 5.97
N PRO A 204 8.42 11.54 5.26
CA PRO A 204 9.53 12.06 4.48
C PRO A 204 9.02 12.91 3.32
N LEU A 205 9.77 13.96 2.99
CA LEU A 205 9.42 14.86 1.90
C LEU A 205 10.00 14.37 0.58
N PHE A 206 9.29 14.68 -0.49
CA PHE A 206 9.73 14.50 -1.86
C PHE A 206 10.70 15.62 -2.23
N GLU A 207 11.87 15.25 -2.75
CA GLU A 207 12.91 16.19 -3.17
C GLU A 207 13.26 15.94 -4.64
N ARG A 208 13.24 17.00 -5.45
CA ARG A 208 13.61 16.97 -6.87
C ARG A 208 15.13 17.16 -7.02
N PRO A 209 15.82 16.43 -7.93
CA PRO A 209 15.38 15.31 -8.77
C PRO A 209 15.55 13.94 -8.08
N ARG A 210 16.05 13.92 -6.85
CA ARG A 210 16.51 12.70 -6.14
C ARG A 210 15.45 11.61 -6.06
N HIS A 211 14.19 11.98 -5.97
CA HIS A 211 13.09 11.09 -5.62
C HIS A 211 12.05 10.87 -6.73
N SER A 212 12.43 11.01 -8.00
CA SER A 212 11.50 10.85 -9.14
C SER A 212 10.84 9.46 -9.19
N ASP A 213 9.52 9.44 -9.40
CA ASP A 213 8.77 8.24 -9.76
C ASP A 213 9.21 7.74 -11.15
N ASN A 214 9.12 6.42 -11.39
CA ASN A 214 9.37 5.89 -12.74
C ASN A 214 8.17 6.17 -13.66
N LEU A 215 8.37 7.09 -14.62
CA LEU A 215 7.35 7.51 -15.59
C LEU A 215 7.18 6.51 -16.75
N SER A 216 8.08 5.55 -16.91
CA SER A 216 8.07 4.55 -18.00
C SER A 216 7.37 3.24 -17.64
N GLU A 217 6.73 3.18 -16.48
CA GLU A 217 6.02 1.98 -16.04
C GLU A 217 4.75 1.74 -16.87
N ILE A 218 4.66 0.56 -17.48
CA ILE A 218 3.45 0.08 -18.16
C ILE A 218 2.87 -1.14 -17.42
N PRO A 219 1.53 -1.31 -17.39
CA PRO A 219 0.92 -2.51 -16.84
C PRO A 219 1.27 -3.72 -17.71
N VAL A 220 1.66 -4.82 -17.08
CA VAL A 220 2.06 -6.05 -17.80
C VAL A 220 0.82 -6.78 -18.31
N PRO A 221 0.63 -6.92 -19.64
CA PRO A 221 -0.50 -7.66 -20.20
C PRO A 221 -0.31 -9.18 -20.01
N VAL A 222 -1.42 -9.92 -19.92
CA VAL A 222 -1.39 -11.38 -19.66
C VAL A 222 -0.57 -12.15 -20.70
N LYS A 223 -0.61 -11.71 -21.96
CA LYS A 223 0.10 -12.40 -23.06
C LYS A 223 1.62 -12.38 -22.89
N THR A 224 2.21 -11.36 -22.25
CA THR A 224 3.66 -11.25 -22.07
C THR A 224 4.17 -12.01 -20.85
N LEU A 225 3.27 -12.49 -19.96
CA LEU A 225 3.66 -13.34 -18.82
C LEU A 225 4.11 -14.74 -19.26
N GLN A 226 3.72 -15.18 -20.46
CA GLN A 226 4.13 -16.46 -21.04
C GLN A 226 5.43 -16.28 -21.82
N SER A 227 6.47 -17.05 -21.46
CA SER A 227 7.70 -17.10 -22.25
C SER A 227 7.46 -17.80 -23.59
N ARG A 228 7.99 -17.22 -24.67
CA ARG A 228 7.97 -17.78 -26.01
C ARG A 228 9.39 -17.83 -26.54
N PHE A 229 9.72 -18.93 -27.21
CA PHE A 229 11.01 -19.10 -27.88
C PHE A 229 10.73 -19.32 -29.36
N LEU A 230 11.46 -18.62 -30.22
CA LEU A 230 11.35 -18.72 -31.67
C LEU A 230 12.71 -19.09 -32.24
N THR A 231 12.72 -20.03 -33.18
CA THR A 231 13.89 -20.35 -33.99
C THR A 231 13.87 -19.45 -35.22
N ILE A 232 14.81 -18.50 -35.26
CA ILE A 232 14.96 -17.52 -36.32
C ILE A 232 16.31 -17.81 -37.00
N ALA A 233 16.48 -17.44 -38.27
CA ALA A 233 17.77 -17.57 -38.94
C ALA A 233 18.86 -16.79 -38.20
N GLU A 234 20.09 -17.32 -38.17
CA GLU A 234 21.21 -16.74 -37.41
C GLU A 234 21.53 -15.29 -37.81
N SER A 235 21.22 -14.91 -39.05
CA SER A 235 21.44 -13.56 -39.60
C SER A 235 20.25 -12.60 -39.44
N GLU A 236 19.10 -13.07 -38.98
CA GLU A 236 17.88 -12.26 -38.93
C GLU A 236 17.81 -11.45 -37.62
N PRO A 237 17.69 -10.11 -37.68
CA PRO A 237 17.60 -9.30 -36.49
C PRO A 237 16.22 -9.44 -35.82
N PHE A 238 16.20 -9.50 -34.49
CA PHE A 238 14.95 -9.57 -33.73
C PHE A 238 14.83 -8.40 -32.75
N GLY A 239 13.89 -7.49 -33.03
CA GLY A 239 13.67 -6.29 -32.23
C GLY A 239 12.41 -6.33 -31.35
N PRO A 240 12.17 -5.29 -30.53
CA PRO A 240 10.97 -5.17 -29.70
C PRO A 240 9.66 -5.12 -30.50
N VAL A 241 9.69 -4.56 -31.71
CA VAL A 241 8.54 -4.49 -32.62
C VAL A 241 8.15 -5.89 -33.11
N ASP A 242 9.14 -6.72 -33.44
CA ASP A 242 8.90 -8.09 -33.88
C ASP A 242 8.45 -8.98 -32.73
N ALA A 243 9.02 -8.79 -31.54
CA ALA A 243 8.51 -9.42 -30.32
C ALA A 243 7.03 -9.06 -30.06
N ALA A 244 6.64 -7.80 -30.22
CA ALA A 244 5.25 -7.37 -30.07
C ALA A 244 4.31 -8.07 -31.07
N LYS A 245 4.73 -8.19 -32.34
CA LYS A 245 3.99 -8.96 -33.37
C LYS A 245 3.84 -10.42 -32.97
N VAL A 246 4.88 -11.05 -32.45
CA VAL A 246 4.86 -12.44 -31.98
C VAL A 246 3.85 -12.63 -30.84
N PHE A 247 3.74 -11.67 -29.93
CA PHE A 247 2.72 -11.69 -28.88
C PHE A 247 1.33 -11.25 -29.37
N GLY A 248 1.21 -10.69 -30.58
CA GLY A 248 -0.02 -10.08 -31.09
C GLY A 248 -0.46 -8.93 -30.21
N LEU A 249 0.49 -8.04 -29.88
CA LEU A 249 0.33 -6.84 -29.07
C LEU A 249 0.97 -5.64 -29.78
N GLU A 250 0.62 -4.46 -29.30
CA GLU A 250 1.29 -3.22 -29.68
C GLU A 250 2.67 -3.13 -29.00
N PRO A 251 3.65 -2.46 -29.62
CA PRO A 251 4.94 -2.18 -28.99
C PRO A 251 4.81 -1.43 -27.66
N ALA A 252 5.71 -1.72 -26.72
CA ALA A 252 5.69 -1.11 -25.38
C ALA A 252 5.75 0.44 -25.43
N SER A 253 6.51 1.01 -26.37
CA SER A 253 6.61 2.45 -26.59
C SER A 253 5.26 3.09 -26.94
N GLU A 254 4.48 2.46 -27.83
CA GLU A 254 3.15 2.94 -28.22
C GLU A 254 2.16 2.83 -27.06
N THR A 255 2.23 1.76 -26.28
CA THR A 255 1.37 1.60 -25.10
C THR A 255 1.66 2.66 -24.04
N LEU A 256 2.93 3.01 -23.83
CA LEU A 256 3.34 4.08 -22.93
C LEU A 256 2.80 5.42 -23.42
N ALA A 257 2.99 5.74 -24.71
CA ALA A 257 2.49 6.99 -25.30
C ALA A 257 0.97 7.13 -25.12
N LYS A 258 0.20 6.06 -25.39
CA LYS A 258 -1.25 6.04 -25.16
C LYS A 258 -1.62 6.27 -23.70
N LEU A 259 -0.88 5.70 -22.75
CA LEU A 259 -1.10 5.91 -21.31
C LEU A 259 -0.78 7.35 -20.89
N ALA A 260 0.24 7.96 -21.49
CA ALA A 260 0.59 9.36 -21.25
C ALA A 260 -0.47 10.32 -21.79
N GLU A 261 -1.06 10.02 -22.96
CA GLU A 261 -2.12 10.82 -23.60
C GLU A 261 -3.48 10.68 -22.91
N THR A 262 -3.90 9.45 -22.60
CA THR A 262 -5.27 9.20 -22.13
C THR A 262 -5.50 9.56 -20.66
N GLY A 263 -4.43 9.81 -19.89
CA GLY A 263 -4.51 10.00 -18.44
C GLY A 263 -5.30 8.87 -17.74
N HIS A 264 -5.55 8.98 -16.44
CA HIS A 264 -6.50 8.05 -15.80
C HIS A 264 -7.94 8.55 -15.90
N THR A 265 -8.16 9.85 -16.04
CA THR A 265 -9.50 10.44 -15.99
C THR A 265 -10.25 10.40 -17.30
N ASP A 266 -9.53 10.32 -18.42
CA ASP A 266 -10.15 10.27 -19.74
C ASP A 266 -10.32 8.85 -20.26
N SER A 267 -9.70 7.82 -19.66
CA SER A 267 -10.00 6.41 -20.01
C SER A 267 -11.48 6.04 -19.84
N VAL A 268 -12.17 6.64 -18.87
CA VAL A 268 -13.61 6.46 -18.63
C VAL A 268 -14.46 7.28 -19.61
N LYS A 269 -13.93 8.40 -20.14
CA LYS A 269 -14.65 9.34 -21.03
C LYS A 269 -14.38 9.12 -22.52
N SER A 270 -13.19 8.67 -22.89
CA SER A 270 -12.77 8.45 -24.28
C SER A 270 -13.54 7.30 -24.92
N SER A 271 -13.85 6.25 -24.15
CA SER A 271 -14.78 5.19 -24.57
C SER A 271 -16.23 5.66 -24.75
N GLN A 272 -16.58 6.87 -24.28
CA GLN A 272 -17.93 7.45 -24.38
C GLN A 272 -18.06 8.52 -25.48
N ASN A 273 -16.97 8.93 -26.13
CA ASN A 273 -17.00 9.99 -27.15
C ASN A 273 -17.27 9.51 -28.58
N LYS A 274 -17.68 8.26 -28.80
CA LYS A 274 -18.55 7.99 -29.95
C LYS A 274 -19.87 8.68 -29.63
N GLN A 275 -20.12 9.84 -30.24
CA GLN A 275 -21.38 10.58 -30.14
C GLN A 275 -22.54 9.61 -30.38
N LYS A 276 -23.07 9.02 -29.29
CA LYS A 276 -24.30 8.25 -29.36
C LYS A 276 -25.37 9.30 -29.57
N GLU A 277 -26.11 9.21 -30.67
CA GLU A 277 -27.28 10.07 -30.89
C GLU A 277 -28.20 9.94 -29.66
N VAL A 278 -28.28 11.01 -28.86
CA VAL A 278 -29.15 11.09 -27.69
C VAL A 278 -30.25 12.08 -28.01
N PHE A 279 -31.48 11.58 -28.06
CA PHE A 279 -32.67 12.41 -28.20
C PHE A 279 -33.28 12.65 -26.82
N THR A 280 -33.46 13.92 -26.45
CA THR A 280 -34.14 14.29 -25.20
C THR A 280 -35.53 14.80 -25.58
N ALA A 281 -36.59 14.18 -25.05
CA ALA A 281 -37.96 14.60 -25.35
C ALA A 281 -38.27 15.96 -24.71
N LYS A 282 -39.17 16.73 -25.34
CA LYS A 282 -39.69 17.98 -24.79
C LYS A 282 -40.50 17.67 -23.53
N ALA A 283 -40.15 18.29 -22.41
CA ALA A 283 -40.84 18.17 -21.12
C ALA A 283 -41.64 19.45 -20.84
N GLU A 284 -42.85 19.32 -20.32
CA GLU A 284 -43.66 20.45 -19.84
C GLU A 284 -43.30 20.82 -18.40
N GLU A 285 -43.64 22.04 -17.95
CA GLU A 285 -43.29 22.52 -16.60
C GLU A 285 -43.87 21.65 -15.46
N LYS A 286 -44.94 20.89 -15.73
CA LYS A 286 -45.57 19.97 -14.77
C LYS A 286 -44.91 18.59 -14.72
N ASP A 287 -43.97 18.28 -15.62
CA ASP A 287 -43.35 16.97 -15.70
C ASP A 287 -42.28 16.77 -14.63
N ARG A 288 -42.30 15.61 -13.97
CA ARG A 288 -41.35 15.24 -12.92
C ARG A 288 -40.02 14.69 -13.46
N TYR A 289 -40.02 14.19 -14.69
CA TYR A 289 -38.89 13.48 -15.27
C TYR A 289 -38.71 13.86 -16.73
N VAL A 290 -37.46 13.82 -17.20
CA VAL A 290 -37.12 14.04 -18.60
C VAL A 290 -36.69 12.71 -19.21
N PHE A 291 -37.36 12.31 -20.28
CA PHE A 291 -37.03 11.08 -20.99
C PHE A 291 -35.86 11.32 -21.95
N LYS A 292 -34.80 10.51 -21.79
CA LYS A 292 -33.63 10.47 -22.65
C LYS A 292 -33.61 9.16 -23.43
N PHE A 293 -33.60 9.26 -24.75
CA PHE A 293 -33.57 8.13 -25.67
C PHE A 293 -32.18 8.03 -26.28
N HIS A 294 -31.56 6.86 -26.13
CA HIS A 294 -30.26 6.57 -26.71
C HIS A 294 -30.47 5.65 -27.91
N LYS A 295 -29.99 6.05 -29.09
CA LYS A 295 -29.99 5.17 -30.27
C LYS A 295 -29.07 3.97 -30.00
N ALA A 296 -29.60 2.78 -30.23
CA ALA A 296 -28.86 1.55 -30.00
C ALA A 296 -29.26 0.48 -31.03
N LYS A 297 -28.31 -0.40 -31.37
CA LYS A 297 -28.47 -1.39 -32.44
C LYS A 297 -29.29 -2.59 -31.95
N VAL A 298 -30.25 -3.04 -32.76
CA VAL A 298 -31.04 -4.26 -32.48
C VAL A 298 -30.09 -5.45 -32.30
N GLY A 299 -30.34 -6.26 -31.26
CA GLY A 299 -29.51 -7.41 -30.90
C GLY A 299 -28.37 -7.11 -29.91
N GLN A 300 -28.13 -5.84 -29.56
CA GLN A 300 -27.15 -5.40 -28.55
C GLN A 300 -27.81 -4.65 -27.37
N VAL A 301 -29.13 -4.76 -27.23
CA VAL A 301 -29.96 -3.97 -26.31
C VAL A 301 -31.00 -4.89 -25.67
N GLY A 302 -31.32 -4.62 -24.40
CA GLY A 302 -32.25 -5.40 -23.60
C GLY A 302 -31.56 -6.44 -22.73
N PHE A 303 -32.31 -7.00 -21.78
CA PHE A 303 -31.82 -8.13 -20.99
C PHE A 303 -31.96 -9.42 -21.79
N ARG A 304 -30.88 -10.21 -21.87
CA ARG A 304 -30.89 -11.46 -22.61
C ARG A 304 -31.83 -12.47 -21.94
N TYR A 305 -32.72 -13.06 -22.72
CA TYR A 305 -33.57 -14.17 -22.29
C TYR A 305 -32.75 -15.41 -21.94
N GLY A 306 -33.22 -16.19 -20.97
CA GLY A 306 -32.54 -17.42 -20.51
C GLY A 306 -31.28 -17.17 -19.67
N THR A 307 -30.99 -15.92 -19.29
CA THR A 307 -29.92 -15.64 -18.32
C THR A 307 -30.34 -16.11 -16.92
N THR A 308 -29.51 -16.94 -16.29
CA THR A 308 -29.79 -17.44 -14.94
C THR A 308 -29.66 -16.32 -13.93
N LEU A 309 -30.68 -16.14 -13.07
CA LEU A 309 -30.57 -15.26 -11.90
C LEU A 309 -29.45 -15.78 -10.99
N ARG A 310 -28.42 -14.97 -10.76
CA ARG A 310 -27.27 -15.33 -9.90
C ARG A 310 -27.43 -14.87 -8.45
N ASP A 311 -28.60 -14.39 -8.06
CA ASP A 311 -28.80 -13.76 -6.74
C ASP A 311 -28.58 -14.71 -5.56
N ASN A 312 -28.77 -16.02 -5.79
CA ASN A 312 -28.52 -17.08 -4.81
C ASN A 312 -27.06 -17.60 -4.82
N LYS A 313 -26.22 -17.12 -5.74
CA LYS A 313 -24.82 -17.55 -5.84
C LYS A 313 -23.90 -16.62 -5.05
N LYS A 314 -22.79 -17.17 -4.56
CA LYS A 314 -21.79 -16.40 -3.80
C LYS A 314 -21.12 -15.31 -4.66
N ASP A 315 -21.04 -15.53 -5.97
CA ASP A 315 -20.49 -14.61 -6.97
C ASP A 315 -21.55 -13.62 -7.53
N ARG A 316 -22.65 -13.38 -6.81
CA ARG A 316 -23.64 -12.37 -7.19
C ARG A 316 -23.00 -10.99 -7.35
N LYS A 317 -23.42 -10.28 -8.40
CA LYS A 317 -22.89 -8.95 -8.72
C LYS A 317 -23.61 -7.88 -7.91
N PHE A 318 -22.85 -6.98 -7.32
CA PHE A 318 -23.36 -5.78 -6.66
C PHE A 318 -22.90 -4.53 -7.39
N SER A 319 -23.73 -3.51 -7.37
CA SER A 319 -23.42 -2.17 -7.87
C SER A 319 -23.84 -1.12 -6.86
N TYR A 320 -23.43 0.12 -7.10
CA TYR A 320 -23.86 1.27 -6.32
C TYR A 320 -24.61 2.24 -7.22
N ASN A 321 -25.74 2.75 -6.75
CA ASN A 321 -26.47 3.80 -7.46
C ASN A 321 -25.76 5.17 -7.34
N ASN A 322 -26.24 6.18 -8.06
CA ASN A 322 -25.68 7.53 -8.01
C ASN A 322 -25.76 8.19 -6.62
N SER A 323 -26.62 7.68 -5.73
CA SER A 323 -26.72 8.10 -4.33
C SER A 323 -25.84 7.29 -3.38
N GLY A 324 -25.04 6.33 -3.87
CA GLY A 324 -24.17 5.46 -3.08
C GLY A 324 -24.86 4.29 -2.37
N LYS A 325 -26.15 4.03 -2.61
CA LYS A 325 -26.84 2.85 -2.07
C LYS A 325 -26.43 1.60 -2.85
N MET A 326 -26.15 0.53 -2.11
CA MET A 326 -25.88 -0.79 -2.69
C MET A 326 -27.16 -1.36 -3.32
N VAL A 327 -27.03 -1.83 -4.55
CA VAL A 327 -28.11 -2.45 -5.32
C VAL A 327 -27.57 -3.72 -5.99
N ASN A 328 -28.40 -4.75 -6.08
CA ASN A 328 -28.06 -5.92 -6.89
C ASN A 328 -27.87 -5.46 -8.33
N ALA A 329 -26.73 -5.80 -8.91
CA ALA A 329 -26.45 -5.38 -10.27
C ALA A 329 -27.40 -6.10 -11.22
N LEU A 330 -28.05 -5.35 -12.09
CA LEU A 330 -28.90 -5.94 -13.12
C LEU A 330 -28.05 -6.84 -14.04
N PRO A 331 -28.64 -7.90 -14.60
CA PRO A 331 -27.94 -8.74 -15.56
C PRO A 331 -27.39 -7.88 -16.70
N THR A 332 -26.17 -8.15 -17.15
CA THR A 332 -25.54 -7.36 -18.21
C THR A 332 -26.39 -7.48 -19.48
N SER A 333 -26.92 -6.35 -19.96
CA SER A 333 -27.45 -6.24 -21.31
C SER A 333 -26.33 -6.59 -22.28
N GLY A 334 -26.58 -7.48 -23.23
CA GLY A 334 -25.56 -7.92 -24.17
C GLY A 334 -25.89 -7.60 -25.59
#